data_AF-A0A6B0VM78-F1
#
_entry.id   AF-A0A6B0VM78-F1
#
_cell.length_a   1.000
_cell.length_b   1.000
_cell.length_c   1.000
_cell.angle_alpha   90.00
_cell.angle_beta   90.00
_cell.angle_gamma   90.00
#
_symmetry.space_group_name_H-M   'P 1'
#
loop_
_entity.id
_entity.type
_entity.pdbx_description
1 polymer ?
#
loop_
_entity_poly.entity_id
_entity_poly.type
_entity_poly.pdbx_seq_one_letter_code
_entity_poly.pdbx_strand_id
1 'polypeptide(L)'
;MSSIRSILSGLLASVIGILVIGLLATIVFAVAIFVVSTGAGLAGYEPSADYVVLSAALVVVAVILTGGFTPRLSGGGTDEDSTDQFDDRTFN
;
A
#
# COMPACT_ATOMS: atom_id res chain seq x y z
N MET A 1 25.02 -17.81 -14.04
CA MET A 1 24.17 -16.90 -14.84
C MET A 1 22.72 -16.86 -14.35
N SER A 2 22.13 -17.96 -13.86
CA SER A 2 20.76 -17.99 -13.33
C SER A 2 20.54 -17.04 -12.13
N SER A 3 21.47 -17.02 -11.16
CA SER A 3 21.37 -16.20 -9.95
C SER A 3 21.43 -14.68 -10.20
N ILE A 4 22.10 -14.24 -11.27
CA ILE A 4 22.17 -12.82 -11.62
C ILE A 4 20.86 -12.36 -12.25
N ARG A 5 20.22 -13.20 -13.07
CA ARG A 5 18.90 -12.91 -13.66
C ARG A 5 17.81 -12.83 -12.60
N SER A 6 17.82 -13.71 -11.59
CA SER A 6 16.83 -13.69 -10.51
C SER A 6 16.93 -12.44 -9.63
N ILE A 7 18.15 -11.97 -9.34
CA ILE A 7 18.36 -10.72 -8.61
C ILE A 7 17.90 -9.52 -9.44
N LEU A 8 18.23 -9.48 -10.74
CA LEU A 8 17.78 -8.39 -11.63
C LEU A 8 16.25 -8.33 -11.75
N SER A 9 15.58 -9.48 -11.85
CA SER A 9 14.11 -9.53 -11.88
C SER A 9 13.49 -9.09 -10.56
N GLY A 10 14.10 -9.47 -9.42
CA GLY A 10 13.65 -9.02 -8.10
C GLY A 10 13.80 -7.51 -7.91
N LEU A 11 14.92 -6.94 -8.35
CA LEU A 11 15.14 -5.50 -8.34
C LEU A 11 14.14 -4.76 -9.23
N LEU A 12 13.90 -5.26 -10.44
CA LEU A 12 12.93 -4.66 -11.36
C LEU A 12 11.51 -4.68 -10.77
N ALA A 13 11.10 -5.81 -10.17
CA ALA A 13 9.83 -5.92 -9.47
C ALA A 13 9.72 -4.92 -8.30
N SER A 14 10.81 -4.73 -7.54
CA SER A 14 10.85 -3.73 -6.46
C SER A 14 10.68 -2.30 -6.98
N VAL A 15 11.39 -1.93 -8.05
CA VAL A 15 11.26 -0.60 -8.67
C VAL A 15 9.82 -0.36 -9.15
N ILE A 16 9.23 -1.33 -9.84
CA ILE A 16 7.83 -1.25 -10.29
C ILE A 16 6.90 -1.09 -9.09
N GLY A 17 7.12 -1.86 -8.02
CA GLY A 17 6.35 -1.74 -6.78
C GLY A 17 6.41 -0.34 -6.18
N ILE A 18 7.60 0.26 -6.09
CA ILE A 18 7.78 1.64 -5.60
C ILE A 18 7.06 2.65 -6.49
N LEU A 19 7.13 2.49 -7.82
CA LEU A 19 6.43 3.37 -8.76
C LEU A 19 4.91 3.28 -8.62
N VAL A 20 4.37 2.07 -8.46
CA VAL A 20 2.93 1.85 -8.24
C VAL A 20 2.47 2.50 -6.94
N ILE A 21 3.22 2.31 -5.85
CA ILE A 21 2.91 2.93 -4.55
C ILE A 21 2.99 4.46 -4.66
N GLY A 22 4.01 4.99 -5.35
CA GLY A 22 4.16 6.43 -5.58
C GLY A 22 3.00 7.03 -6.38
N LEU A 23 2.53 6.32 -7.41
CA LEU A 23 1.36 6.73 -8.19
C LEU A 23 0.10 6.76 -7.32
N LEU A 24 -0.14 5.70 -6.56
CA LEU A 24 -1.29 5.63 -5.63
C LEU A 24 -1.23 6.75 -4.59
N ALA A 25 -0.06 7.01 -3.99
CA ALA A 25 0.13 8.10 -3.04
C ALA A 25 -0.19 9.47 -3.66
N THR A 26 0.17 9.68 -4.93
CA THR A 26 -0.13 10.92 -5.65
C THR A 26 -1.63 11.12 -5.85
N ILE A 27 -2.35 10.06 -6.21
CA ILE A 27 -3.82 10.11 -6.35
C ILE A 27 -4.48 10.41 -5.00
N VAL A 28 -4.06 9.71 -3.94
CA VAL A 28 -4.56 9.94 -2.58
C VAL A 28 -4.30 11.38 -2.13
N PHE A 29 -3.12 11.92 -2.43
CA PHE A 29 -2.76 13.30 -2.12
C PHE A 29 -3.67 14.31 -2.81
N ALA A 30 -4.01 14.11 -4.09
CA ALA A 30 -4.95 14.97 -4.79
C ALA A 30 -6.34 14.96 -4.12
N VAL A 31 -6.82 13.79 -3.68
CA VAL A 31 -8.08 13.67 -2.93
C VAL A 31 -7.97 14.37 -1.57
N ALA A 32 -6.84 14.24 -0.87
CA ALA A 32 -6.63 14.89 0.42
C ALA A 32 -6.68 16.43 0.31
N ILE A 33 -6.13 17.02 -0.75
CA ILE A 33 -6.26 18.48 -1.02
C ILE A 33 -7.73 18.88 -1.10
N PHE A 34 -8.54 18.13 -1.85
CA PHE A 34 -9.97 18.41 -1.96
C PHE A 34 -10.67 18.35 -0.60
N VAL A 35 -10.42 17.30 0.18
CA VAL A 35 -11.01 17.14 1.52
C VAL A 35 -10.65 18.30 2.44
N VAL A 36 -9.38 18.71 2.47
CA VAL A 36 -8.92 19.82 3.32
C VAL A 36 -9.53 21.15 2.86
N SER A 37 -9.51 21.44 1.56
CA SER A 37 -10.05 22.69 1.02
C SER A 37 -11.56 22.80 1.24
N THR A 38 -12.32 21.75 0.96
CA THR A 38 -13.77 21.73 1.18
C THR A 38 -14.09 21.79 2.68
N GLY A 39 -13.36 21.06 3.52
CA GLY A 39 -13.53 21.11 4.97
C GLY A 39 -13.31 22.50 5.55
N ALA A 40 -12.28 23.21 5.09
CA ALA A 40 -12.01 24.58 5.50
C ALA A 40 -13.14 25.55 5.09
N GLY A 41 -13.63 25.41 3.85
CA GLY A 41 -14.75 26.22 3.36
C GLY A 41 -16.04 26.01 4.16
N LEU A 42 -16.36 24.77 4.53
CA LEU A 42 -17.52 24.45 5.40
C LEU A 42 -17.37 25.03 6.81
N ALA A 43 -16.14 25.18 7.30
CA ALA A 43 -15.82 25.79 8.58
C ALA A 43 -15.72 27.32 8.52
N GLY A 44 -15.91 27.93 7.34
CA GLY A 44 -15.83 29.38 7.16
C GLY A 44 -14.41 29.95 7.12
N TYR A 45 -13.40 29.11 6.84
CA TYR A 45 -12.01 29.53 6.68
C TYR A 45 -11.62 29.61 5.19
N GLU A 46 -10.80 30.61 4.84
CA GLU A 46 -10.11 30.72 3.55
C GLU A 46 -8.60 30.50 3.73
N PRO A 47 -8.13 29.23 3.74
CA PRO A 47 -6.71 28.95 3.83
C PRO A 47 -5.98 29.30 2.53
N SER A 48 -4.70 29.68 2.66
CA SER A 48 -3.82 29.78 1.50
C SER A 48 -3.58 28.42 0.86
N ALA A 49 -3.29 28.40 -0.45
CA ALA A 49 -3.02 27.16 -1.19
C ALA A 49 -1.84 26.37 -0.56
N ASP A 50 -0.78 27.06 -0.13
CA ASP A 50 0.38 26.42 0.50
C ASP A 50 0.00 25.69 1.79
N TYR A 51 -0.93 26.25 2.58
CA TYR A 51 -1.42 25.61 3.80
C TYR A 51 -2.22 24.35 3.50
N VAL A 52 -3.08 24.38 2.47
CA VAL A 52 -3.86 23.21 2.04
C VAL A 52 -2.94 22.08 1.58
N VAL A 53 -1.93 22.40 0.76
CA VAL A 53 -0.94 21.44 0.25
C VAL A 53 -0.14 20.83 1.40
N LEU A 54 0.37 21.65 2.33
CA LEU A 54 1.13 21.17 3.48
C LEU A 54 0.28 20.27 4.38
N SER A 55 -0.95 20.70 4.69
CA SER A 55 -1.87 19.92 5.55
C SER A 55 -2.23 18.59 4.90
N ALA A 56 -2.55 18.59 3.61
CA ALA A 56 -2.82 17.37 2.85
C ALA A 56 -1.59 16.43 2.86
N ALA A 57 -0.37 16.97 2.73
CA ALA A 57 0.85 16.17 2.73
C ALA A 57 1.06 15.48 4.09
N LEU A 58 0.85 16.20 5.18
CA LEU A 58 0.94 15.64 6.53
C LEU A 58 -0.10 14.55 6.77
N VAL A 59 -1.35 14.74 6.30
CA VAL A 59 -2.40 13.72 6.39
C VAL A 59 -1.98 12.47 5.60
N VAL A 60 -1.54 12.61 4.35
CA VAL A 60 -1.11 11.46 3.54
C VAL A 60 0.05 10.71 4.18
N VAL A 61 1.07 11.42 4.68
CA VAL A 61 2.19 10.81 5.40
C VAL A 61 1.71 10.05 6.63
N ALA A 62 0.81 10.63 7.43
CA ALA A 62 0.26 9.97 8.61
C ALA A 62 -0.49 8.67 8.25
N VAL A 63 -1.31 8.70 7.20
CA VAL A 63 -2.07 7.51 6.78
C VAL A 63 -1.14 6.42 6.23
N ILE A 64 -0.10 6.79 5.48
CA ILE A 64 0.91 5.85 4.98
C ILE A 64 1.66 5.18 6.15
N LEU A 65 2.15 5.97 7.11
CA LEU A 65 2.94 5.45 8.24
C LEU A 65 2.12 4.61 9.22
N THR A 66 0.84 4.95 9.42
CA THR A 66 -0.06 4.20 10.30
C THR A 66 -0.64 2.95 9.63
N GLY A 67 -0.35 2.72 8.34
CA GLY A 67 -0.85 1.58 7.60
C GLY A 67 -2.35 1.66 7.32
N GLY A 68 -2.95 2.86 7.29
CA GLY A 68 -4.38 3.06 7.00
C GLY A 68 -4.81 2.56 5.61
N PHE A 69 -3.85 2.34 4.70
CA PHE A 69 -4.04 1.73 3.39
C PHE A 69 -3.58 0.28 3.28
N THR A 70 -3.13 -0.36 4.37
CA THR A 70 -2.77 -1.78 4.35
C THR A 70 -4.02 -2.55 3.98
N PRO A 71 -4.12 -3.13 2.78
CA PRO A 71 -5.28 -3.92 2.43
C PRO A 71 -5.28 -5.08 3.41
N ARG A 72 -6.34 -5.22 4.20
CA ARG A 72 -6.62 -6.49 4.86
C ARG A 72 -6.89 -7.46 3.74
N LEU A 73 -5.85 -8.18 3.31
CA LEU A 73 -5.93 -9.32 2.42
C LEU A 73 -6.72 -10.42 3.14
N SER A 74 -8.03 -10.22 3.27
CA SER A 74 -8.97 -11.27 3.62
C SER A 74 -9.49 -11.81 2.29
N GLY A 75 -8.88 -12.87 1.81
CA GLY A 75 -9.27 -13.54 0.58
C GLY A 75 -8.07 -13.95 -0.26
N GLY A 76 -7.63 -15.19 -0.07
CA GLY A 76 -6.57 -15.78 -0.89
C GLY A 76 -5.78 -16.91 -0.26
N GLY A 77 -6.27 -17.55 0.79
CA GLY A 77 -5.83 -18.89 1.20
C GLY A 77 -6.79 -19.91 0.63
N THR A 78 -6.59 -20.32 -0.62
CA THR A 78 -6.99 -21.68 -1.00
C THR A 78 -5.99 -22.59 -0.30
N ASP A 79 -6.35 -23.06 0.89
CA ASP A 79 -5.65 -24.19 1.53
C ASP A 79 -5.97 -25.45 0.71
N GLU A 80 -5.40 -25.55 -0.49
CA GLU A 80 -5.10 -26.83 -1.13
C GLU A 80 -3.77 -27.31 -0.55
N ASP A 81 -3.79 -27.72 0.71
CA ASP A 81 -2.71 -28.54 1.28
C ASP A 81 -3.16 -30.01 1.27
N SER A 82 -3.34 -30.50 0.05
CA SER A 82 -3.48 -31.92 -0.25
C SER A 82 -2.09 -32.54 -0.42
N THR A 83 -1.30 -32.68 0.66
CA THR A 83 -0.07 -33.50 0.61
C THR A 83 0.40 -34.15 1.93
N ASP A 84 -0.30 -34.02 3.05
CA ASP A 84 0.02 -34.83 4.24
C ASP A 84 -0.62 -36.23 4.15
N GLN A 85 -0.17 -37.00 3.16
CA GLN A 85 -0.23 -38.45 3.20
C GLN A 85 0.70 -38.90 4.34
N PHE A 86 0.15 -38.96 5.55
CA PHE A 86 0.74 -39.65 6.68
C PHE A 86 0.88 -41.14 6.31
N ASP A 87 2.04 -41.50 5.76
CA ASP A 87 2.51 -42.88 5.68
C ASP A 87 2.75 -43.40 7.12
N ASP A 88 1.67 -43.76 7.80
CA ASP A 88 1.68 -44.47 9.08
C ASP A 88 2.13 -45.92 8.85
N ARG A 89 3.44 -46.10 8.72
CA ARG A 89 4.09 -47.41 8.81
C ARG A 89 4.40 -47.71 10.27
N THR A 90 3.37 -47.95 11.07
CA THR A 90 3.52 -48.59 12.37
C THR A 90 3.61 -50.10 12.20
N PHE A 91 4.76 -50.63 12.64
CA PHE A 91 5.14 -52.03 12.64
C PHE A 91 4.15 -52.89 13.43
N ASN A 92 3.62 -53.95 12.80
CA ASN A 92 3.27 -55.21 13.45
C ASN A 92 3.66 -56.36 12.51
#